data_AF-A0A1Y0N367-F1
#
_entry.id   AF-A0A1Y0N367-F1
#
_cell.length_a   1.000
_cell.length_b   1.000
_cell.length_c   1.000
_cell.angle_alpha   90.00
_cell.angle_beta   90.00
_cell.angle_gamma   90.00
#
_symmetry.space_group_name_H-M   'P 1'
#
loop_
_entity.id
_entity.type
_entity.pdbx_description
1 polymer ?
#
loop_
_entity_poly.entity_id
_entity_poly.type
_entity_poly.pdbx_seq_one_letter_code
_entity_poly.pdbx_strand_id
1 'polypeptide(L)'
;MKKILISAITILLSICSYSQITFEKGYFIDNNNNKTECYIKNVGWLNNPTEFDYKTSLESEIHTTISVKLVKELTIYNQDKYIKRTLKIDRSSQNINNVLSYNRNPEFKTEEIFLKVLIEGNANLYAYKDSRNQRFFFKISNSPIEQLIYKNYLATGSIIKTNNYYKQQLTNRLKCKSITESNIEYLQYFQSNLEKIIIKYNNCMQPEGATNKQLIDKEKRDVFNLTFRAGVASNSLNTQNTSSLMKFDLGSQTNLKIGIEAEVILPFNRNKWALTIEPRYQSFNGEVEYENPNSPFTKIMTVDYKSIEMPIGLRYYMFLNNNSKLFVNFNYVIDFPLNSSIKIVSRDRVTFEQEFETRYNSSLGIGYKYLNKYSVELNYGLSRNITGPHFDYISDYKSISLTFGYTIF
;
A
#
# COMPACT_ATOMS: atom_id res chain seq x y z
N MET A 1 26.53 22.22 -7.70
CA MET A 1 25.39 21.46 -7.10
C MET A 1 24.49 20.78 -8.13
N LYS A 2 23.90 21.47 -9.13
CA LYS A 2 23.03 20.82 -10.15
C LYS A 2 23.67 19.63 -10.90
N LYS A 3 24.94 19.73 -11.31
CA LYS A 3 25.66 18.64 -12.01
C LYS A 3 25.85 17.38 -11.15
N ILE A 4 26.15 17.55 -9.85
CA ILE A 4 26.32 16.44 -8.90
C ILE A 4 24.99 15.75 -8.62
N LEU A 5 23.90 16.52 -8.49
CA LEU A 5 22.54 15.99 -8.33
C LEU A 5 22.11 15.17 -9.56
N ILE A 6 22.40 15.66 -10.76
CA ILE A 6 22.10 14.94 -12.01
C ILE A 6 22.90 13.63 -12.06
N SER A 7 24.21 13.65 -11.78
CA SER A 7 25.03 12.44 -11.76
C SER A 7 24.58 11.42 -10.72
N ALA A 8 24.19 11.86 -9.52
CA ALA A 8 23.65 11.00 -8.48
C ALA A 8 22.32 10.37 -8.89
N ILE A 9 21.42 11.14 -9.52
CA ILE A 9 20.15 10.64 -10.06
C ILE A 9 20.40 9.62 -11.18
N THR A 10 21.36 9.86 -12.09
CA THR A 10 21.70 8.92 -13.17
C THR A 10 22.26 7.60 -12.62
N ILE A 11 23.10 7.65 -11.59
CA ILE A 11 23.63 6.45 -10.91
C ILE A 11 22.50 5.71 -10.17
N LEU A 12 21.58 6.43 -9.53
CA LEU A 12 20.44 5.80 -8.86
C LEU A 12 19.50 5.11 -9.86
N LEU A 13 19.25 5.76 -11.00
CA LEU A 13 18.40 5.23 -12.08
C LEU A 13 19.00 3.97 -12.71
N SER A 14 20.33 3.88 -12.87
CA SER A 14 20.98 2.68 -13.41
C SER A 14 20.96 1.50 -12.44
N ILE A 15 20.95 1.74 -11.13
CA ILE A 15 20.80 0.67 -10.11
C ILE A 15 19.35 0.16 -10.07
N CYS A 16 18.36 1.03 -10.33
CA CYS A 16 16.95 0.63 -10.43
C CYS A 16 16.64 -0.24 -11.65
N SER A 17 17.46 -0.17 -12.72
CA SER A 17 17.29 -1.00 -13.93
C SER A 17 17.48 -2.50 -13.68
N TYR A 18 18.06 -2.89 -12.54
CA TYR A 18 18.27 -4.28 -12.15
C TYR A 18 17.25 -4.83 -11.13
N SER A 19 16.19 -4.07 -10.80
CA SER A 19 15.06 -4.62 -10.03
C SER A 19 14.28 -5.61 -10.91
N GLN A 20 14.81 -6.82 -11.07
CA GLN A 20 14.20 -7.89 -11.84
C GLN A 20 12.81 -8.18 -11.28
N ILE A 21 11.79 -8.00 -12.12
CA ILE A 21 10.50 -8.62 -11.90
C ILE A 21 10.79 -10.13 -11.83
N THR A 22 10.49 -10.76 -10.71
CA THR A 22 10.83 -12.16 -10.48
C THR A 22 10.03 -13.03 -11.43
N PHE A 23 10.68 -13.45 -12.50
CA PHE A 23 10.26 -14.56 -13.33
C PHE A 23 10.45 -15.82 -12.51
N GLU A 24 9.34 -16.44 -12.14
CA GLU A 24 9.31 -17.59 -11.25
C GLU A 24 9.02 -18.86 -12.04
N LYS A 25 9.70 -19.95 -11.67
CA LYS A 25 9.53 -21.22 -12.37
C LYS A 25 8.09 -21.72 -12.23
N GLY A 26 7.51 -22.16 -13.34
CA GLY A 26 6.18 -22.71 -13.39
C GLY A 26 5.88 -23.32 -14.76
N TYR A 27 4.60 -23.54 -15.02
CA TYR A 27 4.15 -24.04 -16.31
C TYR A 27 2.77 -23.51 -16.65
N PHE A 28 2.43 -23.56 -17.93
CA PHE A 28 1.04 -23.46 -18.37
C PHE A 28 0.68 -24.63 -19.29
N ILE A 29 -0.60 -24.92 -19.37
CA ILE A 29 -1.17 -25.91 -20.29
C ILE A 29 -2.06 -25.16 -21.28
N ASP A 30 -1.78 -25.28 -22.58
CA ASP A 30 -2.58 -24.63 -23.63
C ASP A 30 -3.91 -25.36 -23.88
N ASN A 31 -4.75 -24.82 -24.78
CA ASN A 31 -6.01 -25.45 -25.16
C ASN A 31 -5.84 -26.82 -25.87
N ASN A 32 -4.66 -27.13 -26.41
CA ASN A 32 -4.32 -28.40 -27.05
C ASN A 32 -3.76 -29.44 -26.07
N ASN A 33 -3.69 -29.10 -24.77
CA ASN A 33 -3.09 -29.90 -23.70
C ASN A 33 -1.56 -30.02 -23.78
N ASN A 34 -0.89 -29.14 -24.51
CA ASN A 34 0.57 -29.06 -24.46
C ASN A 34 0.98 -28.34 -23.18
N LYS A 35 1.88 -28.97 -22.43
CA LYS A 35 2.47 -28.39 -21.23
C LYS A 35 3.77 -27.67 -21.60
N THR A 36 3.87 -26.39 -21.25
CA THR A 36 5.09 -25.59 -21.45
C THR A 36 5.67 -25.23 -20.09
N GLU A 37 6.80 -25.85 -19.73
CA GLU A 37 7.62 -25.42 -18.58
C GLU A 37 8.30 -24.09 -18.94
N CYS A 38 8.19 -23.11 -18.05
CA CYS A 38 8.70 -21.77 -18.31
C CYS A 38 8.95 -21.01 -17.00
N TYR A 39 9.41 -19.78 -17.14
CA TYR A 39 9.44 -18.80 -16.07
C TYR A 39 8.34 -17.78 -16.30
N ILE A 40 7.43 -17.64 -15.35
CA ILE A 40 6.25 -16.78 -15.44
C ILE A 40 6.53 -15.49 -14.67
N LYS A 41 6.22 -14.35 -15.28
CA LYS A 41 6.35 -13.05 -14.64
C LYS A 41 5.28 -12.91 -13.56
N ASN A 42 5.68 -13.06 -12.31
CA ASN A 42 4.74 -13.05 -11.20
C ASN A 42 4.59 -11.65 -10.62
N VAL A 43 3.57 -10.92 -11.06
CA VAL A 43 3.31 -9.56 -10.57
C VAL A 43 2.48 -9.51 -9.28
N GLY A 44 2.01 -10.66 -8.76
CA GLY A 44 1.13 -10.72 -7.59
C GLY A 44 -0.22 -10.05 -7.88
N TRP A 45 -0.95 -10.60 -8.85
CA TRP A 45 -2.16 -9.99 -9.40
C TRP A 45 -3.26 -9.77 -8.34
N LEU A 46 -3.78 -8.53 -8.27
CA LEU A 46 -4.94 -8.19 -7.45
C LEU A 46 -6.24 -8.80 -7.98
N ASN A 47 -6.39 -8.81 -9.31
CA ASN A 47 -7.50 -9.41 -10.04
C ASN A 47 -7.01 -10.66 -10.76
N ASN A 48 -7.91 -11.59 -11.10
CA ASN A 48 -7.51 -12.75 -11.89
C ASN A 48 -6.97 -12.30 -13.25
N PRO A 49 -5.82 -12.84 -13.72
CA PRO A 49 -5.16 -12.36 -14.91
C PRO A 49 -5.97 -12.67 -16.18
N THR A 50 -5.93 -11.76 -17.15
CA THR A 50 -6.44 -11.97 -18.52
C THR A 50 -5.32 -12.34 -19.51
N GLU A 51 -4.07 -12.08 -19.10
CA GLU A 51 -2.84 -12.41 -19.79
C GLU A 51 -1.69 -12.48 -18.78
N PHE A 52 -0.59 -13.09 -19.19
CA PHE A 52 0.65 -13.09 -18.43
C PHE A 52 1.86 -13.16 -19.36
N ASP A 53 2.99 -12.69 -18.87
CA ASP A 53 4.26 -12.79 -19.58
C ASP A 53 5.02 -14.02 -19.08
N TYR A 54 5.72 -14.70 -19.99
CA TYR A 54 6.62 -15.79 -19.65
C TYR A 54 7.90 -15.77 -20.48
N LYS A 55 8.91 -16.50 -20.01
CA LYS A 55 10.18 -16.79 -20.71
C LYS A 55 10.44 -18.28 -20.71
N THR A 56 10.97 -18.82 -21.80
CA THR A 56 11.39 -20.24 -21.87
C THR A 56 12.73 -20.49 -21.17
N SER A 57 13.60 -19.48 -21.12
CA SER A 57 14.85 -19.47 -20.35
C SER A 57 14.99 -18.15 -19.59
N LEU A 58 15.56 -18.19 -18.38
CA LEU A 58 15.84 -17.00 -17.56
C LEU A 58 16.76 -16.01 -18.26
N GLU A 59 17.68 -16.51 -19.08
CA GLU A 59 18.70 -15.73 -19.80
C GLU A 59 18.14 -15.02 -21.03
N SER A 60 16.93 -15.39 -21.49
CA SER A 60 16.28 -14.73 -22.62
C SER A 60 15.90 -13.30 -22.24
N GLU A 61 16.36 -12.30 -23.00
CA GLU A 61 15.91 -10.92 -22.85
C GLU A 61 14.43 -10.75 -23.24
N ILE A 62 14.01 -11.51 -24.26
CA ILE A 62 12.66 -11.48 -24.80
C ILE A 62 11.72 -12.29 -23.89
N HIS A 63 10.59 -11.68 -23.53
CA HIS A 63 9.45 -12.35 -22.92
C HIS A 63 8.29 -12.40 -23.90
N THR A 64 7.42 -13.39 -23.74
CA THR A 64 6.22 -13.56 -24.55
C THR A 64 4.99 -13.32 -23.68
N THR A 65 4.08 -12.47 -24.14
CA THR A 65 2.76 -12.29 -23.52
C THR A 65 1.77 -13.27 -24.14
N ILE A 66 1.03 -14.00 -23.30
CA ILE A 66 -0.01 -14.92 -23.74
C ILE A 66 -1.33 -14.60 -23.04
N SER A 67 -2.42 -14.59 -23.82
CA SER A 67 -3.77 -14.42 -23.27
C SER A 67 -4.25 -15.72 -22.61
N VAL A 68 -4.91 -15.59 -21.45
CA VAL A 68 -5.50 -16.75 -20.74
C VAL A 68 -6.60 -17.44 -21.55
N LYS A 69 -7.15 -16.81 -22.60
CA LYS A 69 -8.08 -17.47 -23.54
C LYS A 69 -7.46 -18.71 -24.20
N LEU A 70 -6.14 -18.71 -24.42
CA LEU A 70 -5.39 -19.81 -25.02
C LEU A 70 -4.90 -20.85 -23.99
N VAL A 71 -5.13 -20.62 -22.70
CA VAL A 71 -4.53 -21.36 -21.60
C VAL A 71 -5.59 -22.04 -20.76
N LYS A 72 -5.48 -23.36 -20.57
CA LYS A 72 -6.35 -24.15 -19.70
C LYS A 72 -5.93 -24.09 -18.23
N GLU A 73 -4.64 -24.03 -17.96
CA GLU A 73 -4.07 -24.04 -16.61
C GLU A 73 -2.78 -23.21 -16.58
N LEU A 74 -2.58 -22.46 -15.50
CA LEU A 74 -1.34 -21.76 -15.19
C LEU A 74 -0.93 -22.13 -13.77
N THR A 75 0.30 -22.57 -13.57
CA THR A 75 0.84 -22.89 -12.25
C THR A 75 2.20 -22.23 -12.08
N ILE A 76 2.34 -21.46 -11.02
CA ILE A 76 3.62 -20.96 -10.53
C ILE A 76 4.00 -21.84 -9.34
N TYR A 77 5.16 -22.51 -9.42
CA TYR A 77 5.49 -23.55 -8.46
C TYR A 77 5.52 -23.04 -7.01
N ASN A 78 4.88 -23.77 -6.11
CA ASN A 78 4.77 -23.46 -4.68
C ASN A 78 4.12 -22.09 -4.38
N GLN A 79 3.35 -21.54 -5.31
CA GLN A 79 2.64 -20.27 -5.14
C GLN A 79 1.22 -20.38 -5.70
N ASP A 80 0.95 -19.77 -6.85
CA ASP A 80 -0.39 -19.63 -7.40
C ASP A 80 -0.68 -20.70 -8.45
N LYS A 81 -1.94 -21.14 -8.49
CA LYS A 81 -2.48 -21.95 -9.59
C LYS A 81 -3.78 -21.34 -10.08
N TYR A 82 -3.98 -21.37 -11.39
CA TYR A 82 -5.17 -20.91 -12.05
C TYR A 82 -5.68 -21.93 -13.04
N ILE A 83 -6.99 -22.08 -13.14
CA ILE A 83 -7.65 -23.00 -14.06
C ILE A 83 -8.76 -22.30 -14.84
N LYS A 84 -8.83 -22.58 -16.14
CA LYS A 84 -9.89 -22.07 -17.01
C LYS A 84 -11.12 -22.95 -16.92
N ARG A 85 -12.29 -22.35 -16.69
CA ARG A 85 -13.58 -23.05 -16.58
C ARG A 85 -14.70 -22.23 -17.21
N THR A 86 -15.61 -22.91 -17.88
CA THR A 86 -16.87 -22.33 -18.36
C THR A 86 -17.97 -22.66 -17.37
N LEU A 87 -18.48 -21.66 -16.66
CA LEU A 87 -19.50 -21.84 -15.63
C LEU A 87 -20.36 -20.59 -15.45
N LYS A 88 -21.44 -20.72 -14.67
CA LYS A 88 -22.31 -19.60 -14.32
C LYS A 88 -21.67 -18.75 -13.22
N ILE A 89 -21.46 -17.46 -13.49
CA ILE A 89 -20.98 -16.46 -12.54
C ILE A 89 -22.03 -15.36 -12.34
N ASP A 90 -22.27 -15.00 -11.09
CA ASP A 90 -23.19 -13.92 -10.72
C ASP A 90 -22.56 -12.56 -11.01
N ARG A 91 -23.18 -11.81 -11.93
CA ARG A 91 -22.75 -10.46 -12.32
C ARG A 91 -23.47 -9.34 -11.57
N SER A 92 -24.26 -9.66 -10.55
CA SER A 92 -24.88 -8.66 -9.70
C SER A 92 -23.83 -7.78 -8.98
N SER A 93 -24.19 -6.53 -8.71
CA SER A 93 -23.32 -5.61 -7.99
C SER A 93 -23.25 -5.96 -6.50
N GLN A 94 -22.05 -5.90 -5.92
CA GLN A 94 -21.88 -5.89 -4.47
C GLN A 94 -21.71 -4.47 -3.89
N ASN A 95 -21.77 -3.44 -4.74
CA ASN A 95 -21.62 -2.06 -4.30
C ASN A 95 -22.88 -1.57 -3.57
N ILE A 96 -22.75 -1.42 -2.26
CA ILE A 96 -23.77 -0.93 -1.33
C ILE A 96 -24.15 0.53 -1.63
N ASN A 97 -23.24 1.29 -2.23
CA ASN A 97 -23.34 2.75 -2.33
C ASN A 97 -24.14 3.28 -3.52
N ASN A 98 -24.82 2.47 -4.37
CA ASN A 98 -25.89 2.92 -5.30
C ASN A 98 -26.36 1.91 -6.38
N VAL A 99 -25.88 0.65 -6.42
CA VAL A 99 -26.14 -0.25 -7.58
C VAL A 99 -26.79 -1.58 -7.18
N LEU A 100 -27.46 -1.64 -6.03
CA LEU A 100 -28.13 -2.87 -5.59
C LEU A 100 -29.46 -3.08 -6.31
N SER A 101 -29.69 -4.31 -6.76
CA SER A 101 -30.95 -4.74 -7.36
C SER A 101 -31.97 -5.13 -6.28
N TYR A 102 -33.26 -5.00 -6.55
CA TYR A 102 -34.34 -5.53 -5.71
C TYR A 102 -34.48 -7.06 -5.82
N ASN A 103 -33.81 -7.68 -6.80
CA ASN A 103 -33.84 -9.13 -6.98
C ASN A 103 -32.87 -9.83 -6.01
N ARG A 104 -33.40 -10.68 -5.12
CA ARG A 104 -32.62 -11.50 -4.19
C ARG A 104 -31.71 -12.52 -4.89
N ASN A 105 -32.11 -13.01 -6.05
CA ASN A 105 -31.41 -14.09 -6.75
C ASN A 105 -30.18 -13.58 -7.52
N PRO A 106 -29.13 -14.40 -7.66
CA PRO A 106 -27.96 -14.06 -8.48
C PRO A 106 -28.34 -13.86 -9.96
N GLU A 107 -27.65 -12.95 -10.62
CA GLU A 107 -27.79 -12.68 -12.06
C GLU A 107 -26.71 -13.44 -12.81
N PHE A 108 -26.96 -14.74 -13.00
CA PHE A 108 -25.99 -15.64 -13.59
C PHE A 108 -25.79 -15.41 -15.09
N LYS A 109 -24.53 -15.34 -15.49
CA LYS A 109 -24.09 -15.42 -16.88
C LYS A 109 -23.10 -16.57 -17.03
N THR A 110 -23.23 -17.35 -18.09
CA THR A 110 -22.25 -18.40 -18.41
C THR A 110 -21.06 -17.74 -19.07
N GLU A 111 -19.89 -17.85 -18.45
CA GLU A 111 -18.66 -17.20 -18.92
C GLU A 111 -17.48 -18.16 -18.79
N GLU A 112 -16.50 -18.02 -19.68
CA GLU A 112 -15.20 -18.68 -19.53
C GLU A 112 -14.32 -17.79 -18.64
N ILE A 113 -13.99 -18.29 -17.45
CA ILE A 113 -13.24 -17.56 -16.43
C ILE A 113 -11.99 -18.32 -16.01
N PHE A 114 -10.97 -17.57 -15.61
CA PHE A 114 -9.70 -18.11 -15.13
C PHE A 114 -9.66 -18.06 -13.60
N LEU A 115 -10.08 -19.15 -12.95
CA LEU A 115 -10.22 -19.25 -11.50
C LEU A 115 -8.87 -19.40 -10.82
N LYS A 116 -8.61 -18.62 -9.77
CA LYS A 116 -7.50 -18.87 -8.84
C LYS A 116 -7.88 -20.04 -7.95
N VAL A 117 -7.01 -21.04 -7.87
CA VAL A 117 -7.14 -22.17 -6.96
C VAL A 117 -6.59 -21.75 -5.60
N LEU A 118 -7.41 -21.83 -4.55
CA LEU A 118 -7.02 -21.47 -3.19
C LEU A 118 -6.65 -22.73 -2.38
N ILE A 119 -7.48 -23.78 -2.48
CA ILE A 119 -7.29 -25.05 -1.78
C ILE A 119 -7.56 -26.21 -2.75
N GLU A 120 -6.68 -27.21 -2.73
CA GLU A 120 -6.87 -28.50 -3.42
C GLU A 120 -6.95 -29.65 -2.39
N GLY A 121 -7.96 -30.51 -2.53
CA GLY A 121 -8.22 -31.65 -1.65
C GLY A 121 -9.51 -32.39 -2.01
N ASN A 122 -10.16 -32.98 -1.00
CA ASN A 122 -11.48 -33.61 -1.17
C ASN A 122 -12.56 -32.57 -1.53
N ALA A 123 -12.47 -31.39 -0.92
CA ALA A 123 -13.12 -30.17 -1.33
C ALA A 123 -12.08 -29.16 -1.81
N ASN A 124 -12.36 -28.54 -2.94
CA ASN A 124 -11.55 -27.48 -3.52
C ASN A 124 -12.24 -26.15 -3.34
N LEU A 125 -11.45 -25.10 -3.09
CA LEU A 125 -11.91 -23.72 -3.04
C LEU A 125 -11.21 -22.92 -4.13
N TYR A 126 -11.98 -22.09 -4.82
CA TYR A 126 -11.52 -21.22 -5.88
C TYR A 126 -12.01 -19.79 -5.68
N ALA A 127 -11.29 -18.84 -6.25
CA ALA A 127 -11.68 -17.44 -6.28
C ALA A 127 -11.60 -16.86 -7.70
N TYR A 128 -12.54 -15.98 -8.01
CA TYR A 128 -12.49 -15.09 -9.15
C TYR A 128 -12.72 -13.66 -8.68
N LYS A 129 -11.79 -12.77 -9.05
CA LYS A 129 -11.86 -11.35 -8.75
C LYS A 129 -11.59 -10.55 -10.02
N ASP A 130 -12.49 -9.61 -10.30
CA ASP A 130 -12.29 -8.58 -11.30
C ASP A 130 -12.35 -7.19 -10.65
N SER A 131 -12.38 -6.14 -11.47
CA SER A 131 -12.46 -4.75 -10.99
C SER A 131 -13.73 -4.41 -10.21
N ARG A 132 -14.78 -5.24 -10.29
CA ARG A 132 -16.10 -4.97 -9.70
C ARG A 132 -16.43 -5.91 -8.54
N ASN A 133 -16.08 -7.19 -8.67
CA ASN A 133 -16.66 -8.26 -7.89
C ASN A 133 -15.62 -9.34 -7.57
N GLN A 134 -15.65 -9.83 -6.33
CA GLN A 134 -15.00 -11.07 -5.92
C GLN A 134 -16.07 -12.14 -5.69
N ARG A 135 -15.85 -13.35 -6.21
CA ARG A 135 -16.73 -14.52 -6.07
C ARG A 135 -15.90 -15.73 -5.71
N PHE A 136 -16.44 -16.56 -4.81
CA PHE A 136 -15.84 -17.82 -4.45
C PHE A 136 -16.62 -18.98 -5.06
N PHE A 137 -15.90 -20.04 -5.38
CA PHE A 137 -16.45 -21.26 -5.95
C PHE A 137 -15.91 -22.45 -5.19
N PHE A 138 -16.68 -23.52 -5.14
CA PHE A 138 -16.25 -24.75 -4.48
C PHE A 138 -16.60 -25.96 -5.34
N LYS A 139 -15.89 -27.05 -5.09
CA LYS A 139 -16.13 -28.35 -5.69
C LYS A 139 -15.85 -29.41 -4.64
N ILE A 140 -16.66 -30.47 -4.60
CA ILE A 140 -16.41 -31.63 -3.74
C ILE A 140 -16.27 -32.86 -4.62
N SER A 141 -15.13 -33.55 -4.51
CA SER A 141 -14.83 -34.79 -5.23
C SER A 141 -15.09 -34.64 -6.74
N ASN A 142 -16.02 -35.40 -7.32
CA ASN A 142 -16.34 -35.35 -8.76
C ASN A 142 -17.52 -34.42 -9.10
N SER A 143 -17.98 -33.58 -8.18
CA SER A 143 -19.06 -32.63 -8.47
C SER A 143 -18.61 -31.55 -9.47
N PRO A 144 -19.55 -30.89 -10.17
CA PRO A 144 -19.24 -29.66 -10.87
C PRO A 144 -18.77 -28.57 -9.88
N ILE A 145 -18.05 -27.58 -10.41
CA ILE A 145 -17.67 -26.38 -9.67
C ILE A 145 -18.90 -25.46 -9.58
N GLU A 146 -19.24 -25.03 -8.37
CA GLU A 146 -20.40 -24.17 -8.11
C GLU A 146 -19.97 -22.89 -7.40
N GLN A 147 -20.64 -21.77 -7.71
CA GLN A 147 -20.43 -20.51 -7.00
C GLN A 147 -21.05 -20.60 -5.60
N LEU A 148 -20.34 -20.11 -4.59
CA LEU A 148 -20.90 -19.83 -3.27
C LEU A 148 -21.72 -18.54 -3.34
N ILE A 149 -23.04 -18.64 -3.20
CA ILE A 149 -23.97 -17.53 -3.46
C ILE A 149 -24.03 -16.59 -2.24
N TYR A 150 -23.48 -15.38 -2.44
CA TYR A 150 -23.56 -14.26 -1.52
C TYR A 150 -23.87 -12.97 -2.29
N LYS A 151 -25.02 -12.37 -2.00
CA LYS A 151 -25.49 -11.16 -2.72
C LYS A 151 -26.21 -10.21 -1.77
N ASN A 152 -25.85 -8.93 -1.81
CA ASN A 152 -26.65 -7.86 -1.20
C ASN A 152 -27.74 -7.42 -2.19
N TYR A 153 -28.94 -7.15 -1.69
CA TYR A 153 -30.08 -6.73 -2.49
C TYR A 153 -30.99 -5.78 -1.68
N LEU A 154 -31.79 -4.98 -2.38
CA LEU A 154 -32.77 -4.10 -1.76
C LEU A 154 -34.08 -4.86 -1.49
N ALA A 155 -34.58 -4.74 -0.27
CA ALA A 155 -35.93 -5.16 0.09
C ALA A 155 -36.88 -3.95 0.11
N THR A 156 -38.17 -4.21 0.32
CA THR A 156 -39.19 -3.17 0.49
C THR A 156 -38.74 -2.12 1.52
N GLY A 157 -38.90 -0.83 1.18
CA GLY A 157 -38.43 0.28 2.01
C GLY A 157 -36.94 0.59 1.87
N SER A 158 -36.28 0.14 0.80
CA SER A 158 -34.86 0.37 0.51
C SER A 158 -33.90 -0.17 1.59
N ILE A 159 -34.36 -1.15 2.36
CA ILE A 159 -33.55 -1.84 3.36
C ILE A 159 -32.62 -2.83 2.65
N ILE A 160 -31.33 -2.75 2.96
CA ILE A 160 -30.35 -3.69 2.41
C ILE A 160 -30.47 -5.03 3.14
N LYS A 161 -30.72 -6.09 2.40
CA LYS A 161 -30.72 -7.48 2.88
C LYS A 161 -29.66 -8.29 2.14
N THR A 162 -29.31 -9.43 2.72
CA THR A 162 -28.27 -10.31 2.18
C THR A 162 -28.81 -11.70 1.91
N ASN A 163 -28.56 -12.19 0.69
CA ASN A 163 -28.73 -13.58 0.33
C ASN A 163 -27.49 -14.37 0.75
N ASN A 164 -27.59 -15.09 1.88
CA ASN A 164 -26.51 -15.93 2.44
C ASN A 164 -26.63 -17.41 2.03
N TYR A 165 -27.13 -17.72 0.83
CA TYR A 165 -27.40 -19.10 0.39
C TYR A 165 -26.16 -20.01 0.43
N TYR A 166 -24.95 -19.44 0.29
CA TYR A 166 -23.71 -20.19 0.47
C TYR A 166 -23.63 -20.97 1.79
N LYS A 167 -24.23 -20.47 2.88
CA LYS A 167 -24.27 -21.20 4.16
C LYS A 167 -25.01 -22.53 3.99
N GLN A 168 -26.19 -22.49 3.36
CA GLN A 168 -26.95 -23.70 3.07
C GLN A 168 -26.22 -24.63 2.10
N GLN A 169 -25.55 -24.08 1.06
CA GLN A 169 -24.72 -24.87 0.16
C GLN A 169 -23.63 -25.64 0.93
N LEU A 170 -22.93 -24.96 1.84
CA LEU A 170 -21.88 -25.57 2.65
C LEU A 170 -22.43 -26.57 3.66
N THR A 171 -23.53 -26.27 4.36
CA THR A 171 -24.17 -27.20 5.32
C THR A 171 -24.58 -28.51 4.64
N ASN A 172 -25.15 -28.42 3.45
CA ASN A 172 -25.62 -29.61 2.73
C ASN A 172 -24.48 -30.47 2.17
N ARG A 173 -23.32 -29.87 1.88
CA ARG A 173 -22.26 -30.48 1.09
C ARG A 173 -21.02 -30.85 1.92
N LEU A 174 -20.67 -30.08 2.96
CA LEU A 174 -19.54 -30.33 3.85
C LEU A 174 -19.91 -31.21 5.05
N LYS A 175 -20.50 -32.38 4.79
CA LYS A 175 -20.92 -33.30 5.86
C LYS A 175 -19.73 -34.07 6.43
N CYS A 176 -19.33 -33.75 7.65
CA CYS A 176 -18.29 -34.46 8.38
C CYS A 176 -18.42 -34.21 9.89
N LYS A 177 -17.94 -35.14 10.74
CA LYS A 177 -18.04 -35.05 12.21
C LYS A 177 -17.44 -33.77 12.83
N SER A 178 -16.40 -33.21 12.22
CA SER A 178 -15.73 -32.02 12.75
C SER A 178 -16.43 -30.70 12.39
N ILE A 179 -17.38 -30.70 11.44
CA ILE A 179 -18.11 -29.50 11.02
C ILE A 179 -19.48 -29.51 11.66
N THR A 180 -19.68 -28.57 12.59
CA THR A 180 -20.97 -28.35 13.25
C THR A 180 -21.81 -27.32 12.49
N GLU A 181 -23.12 -27.31 12.71
CA GLU A 181 -24.01 -26.28 12.16
C GLU A 181 -23.58 -24.88 12.57
N SER A 182 -23.18 -24.70 13.83
CA SER A 182 -22.65 -23.44 14.36
C SER A 182 -21.40 -22.95 13.64
N ASN A 183 -20.55 -23.85 13.12
CA ASN A 183 -19.38 -23.43 12.33
C ASN A 183 -19.79 -22.71 11.03
N ILE A 184 -20.95 -23.06 10.46
CA ILE A 184 -21.46 -22.50 9.21
C ILE A 184 -22.41 -21.32 9.46
N GLU A 185 -23.19 -21.37 10.55
CA GLU A 185 -24.10 -20.29 10.93
C GLU A 185 -23.37 -18.96 11.13
N TYR A 186 -22.22 -18.97 11.81
CA TYR A 186 -21.40 -17.76 12.03
C TYR A 186 -20.32 -17.54 10.97
N LEU A 187 -20.27 -18.39 9.94
CA LEU A 187 -19.32 -18.22 8.84
C LEU A 187 -19.59 -16.89 8.12
N GLN A 188 -18.52 -16.13 7.91
CA GLN A 188 -18.55 -14.89 7.12
C GLN A 188 -18.06 -15.17 5.69
N TYR A 189 -18.56 -14.40 4.73
CA TYR A 189 -18.18 -14.52 3.31
C TYR A 189 -16.84 -13.82 3.01
N PHE A 190 -15.80 -14.19 3.77
CA PHE A 190 -14.42 -13.73 3.54
C PHE A 190 -13.55 -14.92 3.14
N GLN A 191 -12.56 -14.68 2.28
CA GLN A 191 -11.68 -15.73 1.77
C GLN A 191 -11.07 -16.57 2.90
N SER A 192 -10.48 -15.92 3.91
CA SER A 192 -9.82 -16.60 5.03
C SER A 192 -10.78 -17.45 5.88
N ASN A 193 -12.03 -17.02 6.05
CA ASN A 193 -13.07 -17.80 6.74
C ASN A 193 -13.50 -19.02 5.91
N LEU A 194 -13.68 -18.84 4.60
CA LEU A 194 -14.01 -19.93 3.67
C LEU A 194 -12.88 -20.95 3.55
N GLU A 195 -11.63 -20.49 3.52
CA GLU A 195 -10.47 -21.38 3.50
C GLU A 195 -10.39 -22.23 4.76
N LYS A 196 -10.57 -21.62 5.94
CA LYS A 196 -10.58 -22.35 7.22
C LYS A 196 -11.60 -23.47 7.26
N ILE A 197 -12.84 -23.24 6.78
CA ILE A 197 -13.88 -24.29 6.82
C ILE A 197 -13.59 -25.41 5.80
N ILE A 198 -13.06 -25.09 4.62
CA ILE A 198 -12.71 -26.09 3.60
C ILE A 198 -11.50 -26.92 4.04
N ILE A 199 -10.49 -26.30 4.67
CA ILE A 199 -9.35 -27.03 5.27
C ILE A 199 -9.86 -27.97 6.37
N LYS A 200 -10.76 -27.49 7.23
CA LYS A 200 -11.37 -28.31 8.29
C LYS A 200 -12.10 -29.52 7.71
N TYR A 201 -12.88 -29.34 6.63
CA TYR A 201 -13.53 -30.44 5.93
C TYR A 201 -12.51 -31.43 5.35
N ASN A 202 -11.49 -30.94 4.66
CA ASN A 202 -10.49 -31.80 4.02
C ASN A 202 -9.72 -32.65 5.03
N ASN A 203 -9.31 -32.06 6.15
CA ASN A 203 -8.66 -32.78 7.26
C ASN A 203 -9.56 -33.90 7.82
N CYS A 204 -10.87 -33.68 7.85
CA CYS A 204 -11.83 -34.66 8.36
C CYS A 204 -12.05 -35.86 7.42
N MET A 205 -11.85 -35.64 6.12
CA MET A 205 -12.07 -36.64 5.08
C MET A 205 -10.78 -37.40 4.72
N GLN A 206 -9.65 -37.06 5.33
CA GLN A 206 -8.37 -37.70 5.08
C GLN A 206 -8.11 -38.84 6.08
N PRO A 207 -7.51 -39.97 5.64
CA PRO A 207 -6.92 -40.94 6.56
C PRO A 207 -5.77 -40.27 7.34
N GLU A 208 -5.50 -40.75 8.56
CA GLU A 208 -4.38 -40.27 9.37
C GLU A 208 -3.07 -40.26 8.55
N GLY A 209 -2.48 -39.07 8.38
CA GLY A 209 -1.18 -38.88 7.71
C GLY A 209 -1.19 -38.26 6.30
N ALA A 210 -2.36 -38.01 5.67
CA ALA A 210 -2.39 -37.26 4.40
C ALA A 210 -2.25 -35.74 4.64
N THR A 211 -1.39 -35.07 3.87
CA THR A 211 -1.23 -33.61 3.94
C THR A 211 -2.07 -32.91 2.88
N ASN A 212 -2.91 -31.96 3.30
CA ASN A 212 -3.56 -31.02 2.38
C ASN A 212 -2.53 -30.19 1.62
N LYS A 213 -2.67 -30.13 0.29
CA LYS A 213 -1.89 -29.21 -0.53
C LYS A 213 -2.59 -27.85 -0.52
N GLN A 214 -2.44 -27.12 0.59
CA GLN A 214 -2.67 -25.68 0.54
C GLN A 214 -1.62 -25.10 -0.41
N LEU A 215 -2.06 -24.40 -1.46
CA LEU A 215 -1.15 -23.60 -2.25
C LEU A 215 -0.66 -22.50 -1.30
N ILE A 216 0.60 -22.63 -0.89
CA ILE A 216 1.18 -21.86 0.20
C ILE A 216 1.20 -20.40 -0.23
N ASP A 217 0.40 -19.55 0.40
CA ASP A 217 0.74 -18.13 0.52
C ASP A 217 2.03 -18.09 1.35
N LYS A 218 3.17 -18.13 0.66
CA LYS A 218 4.47 -18.03 1.31
C LYS A 218 4.55 -16.66 1.97
N GLU A 219 4.86 -16.73 3.26
CA GLU A 219 5.04 -15.63 4.21
C GLU A 219 3.73 -14.94 4.64
N LYS A 220 3.22 -15.35 5.82
CA LYS A 220 2.70 -14.37 6.78
C LYS A 220 3.84 -13.41 7.12
N ARG A 221 4.18 -12.52 6.19
CA ARG A 221 5.07 -11.42 6.45
C ARG A 221 4.29 -10.46 7.33
N ASP A 222 4.95 -9.90 8.35
CA ASP A 222 4.31 -8.86 9.14
C ASP A 222 3.88 -7.73 8.20
N VAL A 223 2.56 -7.63 8.04
CA VAL A 223 1.90 -6.61 7.21
C VAL A 223 1.97 -5.24 7.89
N PHE A 224 2.50 -5.20 9.10
CA PHE A 224 2.63 -4.03 9.93
C PHE A 224 4.09 -3.91 10.37
N ASN A 225 4.70 -2.74 10.19
CA ASN A 225 6.02 -2.45 10.72
C ASN A 225 5.95 -1.24 11.64
N LEU A 226 6.65 -1.29 12.77
CA LEU A 226 6.87 -0.13 13.63
C LEU A 226 8.34 0.27 13.60
N THR A 227 8.62 1.51 13.23
CA THR A 227 9.99 2.00 12.98
C THR A 227 10.29 3.23 13.80
N PHE A 228 11.32 3.17 14.64
CA PHE A 228 11.88 4.37 15.26
C PHE A 228 12.67 5.16 14.20
N ARG A 229 12.49 6.48 14.15
CA ARG A 229 13.12 7.35 13.16
C ARG A 229 13.83 8.51 13.83
N ALA A 230 15.07 8.76 13.43
CA ALA A 230 15.86 9.91 13.86
C ALA A 230 16.56 10.53 12.66
N GLY A 231 16.53 11.85 12.54
CA GLY A 231 17.05 12.53 11.37
C GLY A 231 17.54 13.94 11.65
N VAL A 232 18.23 14.48 10.65
CA VAL A 232 18.72 15.85 10.61
C VAL A 232 18.07 16.53 9.41
N ALA A 233 17.55 17.73 9.60
CA ALA A 233 16.96 18.54 8.55
C ALA A 233 17.71 19.87 8.42
N SER A 234 17.76 20.37 7.19
CA SER A 234 18.21 21.71 6.86
C SER A 234 17.01 22.46 6.28
N ASN A 235 16.58 23.49 7.00
CA ASN A 235 15.43 24.30 6.62
C ASN A 235 15.87 25.71 6.28
N SER A 236 15.23 26.31 5.28
CA SER A 236 15.39 27.72 4.97
C SER A 236 14.07 28.43 5.07
N LEU A 237 14.07 29.63 5.65
CA LEU A 237 12.91 30.50 5.75
C LEU A 237 13.25 31.87 5.19
N ASN A 238 12.55 32.24 4.13
CA ASN A 238 12.53 33.61 3.61
C ASN A 238 11.15 34.21 3.89
N THR A 239 11.11 35.40 4.49
CA THR A 239 9.87 36.14 4.71
C THR A 239 9.96 37.52 4.06
N GLN A 240 8.89 37.93 3.39
CA GLN A 240 8.79 39.24 2.76
C GLN A 240 7.50 39.90 3.19
N ASN A 241 7.60 41.14 3.67
CA ASN A 241 6.43 41.93 3.99
C ASN A 241 5.68 42.32 2.68
N THR A 242 4.36 42.22 2.68
CA THR A 242 3.50 42.56 1.55
C THR A 242 3.26 44.07 1.43
N SER A 243 3.35 44.78 2.55
CA SER A 243 3.07 46.23 2.69
C SER A 243 4.34 47.10 2.65
N SER A 244 5.53 46.50 2.68
CA SER A 244 6.84 47.17 2.69
C SER A 244 7.91 46.33 1.98
N LEU A 245 9.04 46.93 1.60
CA LEU A 245 10.17 46.20 0.97
C LEU A 245 11.01 45.35 1.95
N MET A 246 10.55 45.19 3.19
CA MET A 246 11.29 44.46 4.24
C MET A 246 11.33 42.96 3.95
N LYS A 247 12.54 42.41 3.94
CA LYS A 247 12.81 40.98 3.74
C LYS A 247 13.68 40.46 4.87
N PHE A 248 13.34 39.29 5.39
CA PHE A 248 14.18 38.55 6.32
C PHE A 248 14.52 37.20 5.72
N ASP A 249 15.81 36.87 5.69
CA ASP A 249 16.31 35.57 5.24
C ASP A 249 17.12 34.95 6.38
N LEU A 250 16.58 33.90 7.01
CA LEU A 250 17.27 33.20 8.09
C LEU A 250 18.39 32.28 7.58
N GLY A 251 18.57 32.17 6.27
CA GLY A 251 19.49 31.21 5.66
C GLY A 251 19.07 29.76 5.93
N SER A 252 20.02 28.85 5.74
CA SER A 252 19.81 27.42 6.01
C SER A 252 20.15 27.10 7.46
N GLN A 253 19.23 26.43 8.14
CA GLN A 253 19.30 26.15 9.55
C GLN A 253 19.10 24.68 9.82
N THR A 254 19.95 24.12 10.68
CA THR A 254 19.95 22.67 10.95
C THR A 254 19.15 22.34 12.19
N ASN A 255 18.29 21.33 12.12
CA ASN A 255 17.55 20.81 13.26
C ASN A 255 17.49 19.29 13.30
N LEU A 256 17.25 18.77 14.50
CA LEU A 256 17.03 17.35 14.73
C LEU A 256 15.53 17.01 14.68
N LYS A 257 15.23 15.82 14.15
CA LYS A 257 13.89 15.24 14.09
C LYS A 257 13.90 13.85 14.71
N ILE A 258 12.90 13.54 15.52
CA ILE A 258 12.73 12.22 16.11
C ILE A 258 11.25 11.83 16.00
N GLY A 259 10.97 10.62 15.52
CA GLY A 259 9.62 10.16 15.29
C GLY A 259 9.48 8.64 15.34
N ILE A 260 8.23 8.20 15.27
CA ILE A 260 7.87 6.79 15.17
C ILE A 260 6.98 6.65 13.96
N GLU A 261 7.36 5.76 13.03
CA GLU A 261 6.57 5.44 11.85
C GLU A 261 5.85 4.12 12.05
N ALA A 262 4.53 4.14 11.84
CA ALA A 262 3.73 2.95 11.64
C ALA A 262 3.51 2.75 10.13
N GLU A 263 3.81 1.56 9.63
CA GLU A 263 3.68 1.19 8.22
C GLU A 263 2.74 -0.02 8.08
N VAL A 264 1.82 0.05 7.12
CA VAL A 264 0.96 -1.07 6.71
C VAL A 264 1.26 -1.44 5.25
N ILE A 265 1.78 -2.65 5.04
CA ILE A 265 2.08 -3.21 3.72
C ILE A 265 0.80 -3.76 3.09
N LEU A 266 0.52 -3.33 1.87
CA LEU A 266 -0.67 -3.76 1.14
C LEU A 266 -0.41 -5.11 0.44
N PRO A 267 -1.29 -6.12 0.61
CA PRO A 267 -1.08 -7.50 0.15
C PRO A 267 -1.41 -7.69 -1.34
N PHE A 268 -0.90 -6.81 -2.20
CA PHE A 268 -1.05 -6.90 -3.66
C PHE A 268 0.19 -6.32 -4.35
N ASN A 269 0.33 -6.59 -5.65
CA ASN A 269 1.48 -6.15 -6.45
C ASN A 269 2.82 -6.53 -5.78
N ARG A 270 2.88 -7.75 -5.19
CA ARG A 270 4.04 -8.27 -4.46
C ARG A 270 4.50 -7.36 -3.31
N ASN A 271 3.56 -6.85 -2.51
CA ASN A 271 3.84 -6.07 -1.30
C ASN A 271 4.66 -4.80 -1.58
N LYS A 272 4.53 -4.26 -2.80
CA LYS A 272 5.25 -3.05 -3.22
C LYS A 272 4.65 -1.77 -2.66
N TRP A 273 3.38 -1.78 -2.27
CA TRP A 273 2.72 -0.59 -1.74
C TRP A 273 2.59 -0.67 -0.23
N ALA A 274 2.77 0.46 0.45
CA ALA A 274 2.50 0.59 1.87
C ALA A 274 1.89 1.95 2.21
N LEU A 275 1.10 2.00 3.26
CA LEU A 275 0.62 3.22 3.89
C LEU A 275 1.45 3.49 5.13
N THR A 276 1.74 4.76 5.40
CA THR A 276 2.60 5.18 6.51
C THR A 276 1.98 6.33 7.27
N ILE A 277 2.19 6.35 8.59
CA ILE A 277 1.93 7.51 9.45
C ILE A 277 3.12 7.67 10.39
N GLU A 278 3.65 8.88 10.48
CA GLU A 278 4.87 9.17 11.23
C GLU A 278 4.70 10.41 12.10
N PRO A 279 4.13 10.33 13.31
CA PRO A 279 4.29 11.41 14.29
C PRO A 279 5.78 11.63 14.59
N ARG A 280 6.26 12.85 14.39
CA ARG A 280 7.64 13.24 14.65
C ARG A 280 7.74 14.64 15.26
N TYR A 281 8.58 14.74 16.27
CA TYR A 281 8.94 16.01 16.89
C TYR A 281 10.07 16.68 16.13
N GLN A 282 9.99 17.99 15.99
CA GLN A 282 11.08 18.84 15.55
C GLN A 282 11.16 20.12 16.38
N SER A 283 12.37 20.66 16.53
CA SER A 283 12.58 21.98 17.10
C SER A 283 13.66 22.73 16.36
N PHE A 284 13.44 24.01 16.11
CA PHE A 284 14.36 24.92 15.46
C PHE A 284 14.27 26.29 16.12
N ASN A 285 15.41 26.91 16.40
CA ASN A 285 15.53 28.27 16.88
C ASN A 285 16.44 29.06 15.92
N GLY A 286 16.02 30.27 15.55
CA GLY A 286 16.81 31.12 14.66
C GLY A 286 16.67 32.60 14.99
N GLU A 287 17.71 33.35 14.65
CA GLU A 287 17.77 34.79 14.82
C GLU A 287 18.41 35.43 13.60
N VAL A 288 17.85 36.55 13.13
CA VAL A 288 18.42 37.32 12.03
C VAL A 288 18.28 38.82 12.30
N GLU A 289 19.36 39.54 12.04
CA GLU A 289 19.40 40.99 12.13
C GLU A 289 19.07 41.62 10.77
N TYR A 290 18.21 42.62 10.80
CA TYR A 290 17.88 43.46 9.65
C TYR A 290 18.32 44.89 9.93
N GLU A 291 19.32 45.32 9.17
CA GLU A 291 19.75 46.71 9.12
C GLU A 291 18.92 47.45 8.06
N ASN A 292 18.22 48.50 8.48
CA ASN A 292 17.49 49.35 7.55
C ASN A 292 18.45 50.45 7.04
N PRO A 293 18.73 50.54 5.72
CA PRO A 293 19.62 51.57 5.18
C PRO A 293 19.19 53.01 5.50
N ASN A 294 17.90 53.22 5.79
CA ASN A 294 17.30 54.52 6.06
C ASN A 294 17.02 54.77 7.56
N SER A 295 17.50 53.91 8.47
CA SER A 295 17.29 54.06 9.91
C SER A 295 18.51 53.55 10.69
N PRO A 296 19.01 54.29 11.70
CA PRO A 296 20.15 53.86 12.51
C PRO A 296 19.81 52.67 13.45
N PHE A 297 18.57 52.22 13.49
CA PHE A 297 18.12 51.12 14.35
C PHE A 297 18.09 49.78 13.60
N THR A 298 18.73 48.77 14.20
CA THR A 298 18.63 47.36 13.81
C THR A 298 17.32 46.77 14.31
N LYS A 299 16.72 45.88 13.51
CA LYS A 299 15.61 45.02 13.92
C LYS A 299 16.12 43.59 14.04
N ILE A 300 15.78 42.91 15.12
CA ILE A 300 16.13 41.52 15.33
C ILE A 300 14.86 40.68 15.20
N MET A 301 14.87 39.71 14.30
CA MET A 301 13.79 38.74 14.18
C MET A 301 14.23 37.41 14.78
N THR A 302 13.48 36.95 15.78
CA THR A 302 13.72 35.67 16.47
C THR A 302 12.57 34.71 16.18
N VAL A 303 12.90 33.46 15.89
CA VAL A 303 11.96 32.36 15.65
C VAL A 303 12.25 31.26 16.66
N ASP A 304 11.29 30.95 17.54
CA ASP A 304 11.27 29.71 18.35
C ASP A 304 10.18 28.81 17.78
N TYR A 305 10.60 27.71 17.18
CA TYR A 305 9.71 26.78 16.50
C TYR A 305 9.88 25.36 17.04
N LYS A 306 8.85 24.88 17.73
CA LYS A 306 8.69 23.49 18.16
C LYS A 306 7.41 22.94 17.54
N SER A 307 7.44 21.74 17.00
CA SER A 307 6.22 21.16 16.44
C SER A 307 6.21 19.65 16.43
N ILE A 308 5.00 19.09 16.39
CA ILE A 308 4.76 17.71 16.03
C ILE A 308 4.27 17.69 14.59
N GLU A 309 5.11 17.19 13.69
CA GLU A 309 4.69 16.89 12.33
C GLU A 309 4.05 15.50 12.29
N MET A 310 2.98 15.36 11.52
CA MET A 310 2.31 14.09 11.23
C MET A 310 2.24 13.87 9.72
N PRO A 311 3.34 13.43 9.08
CA PRO A 311 3.30 12.82 7.76
C PRO A 311 2.35 11.63 7.68
N ILE A 312 1.45 11.67 6.70
CA ILE A 312 0.61 10.55 6.25
C ILE A 312 1.02 10.25 4.81
N GLY A 313 1.54 9.06 4.57
CA GLY A 313 2.30 8.76 3.36
C GLY A 313 1.87 7.51 2.61
N LEU A 314 2.02 7.56 1.29
CA LEU A 314 2.00 6.41 0.41
C LEU A 314 3.44 6.07 0.02
N ARG A 315 3.84 4.83 0.29
CA ARG A 315 5.18 4.30 0.00
C ARG A 315 5.12 3.27 -1.11
N TYR A 316 6.09 3.35 -2.03
CA TYR A 316 6.33 2.34 -3.06
C TYR A 316 7.72 1.72 -2.92
N TYR A 317 7.79 0.40 -2.84
CA TYR A 317 9.01 -0.39 -2.73
C TYR A 317 9.48 -0.93 -4.08
N MET A 318 10.79 -0.87 -4.29
CA MET A 318 11.51 -1.50 -5.38
C MET A 318 12.50 -2.51 -4.79
N PHE A 319 12.19 -3.80 -4.93
CA PHE A 319 13.00 -4.89 -4.36
C PHE A 319 14.21 -5.15 -5.25
N LEU A 320 15.41 -4.92 -4.72
CA LEU A 320 16.67 -5.21 -5.42
C LEU A 320 17.05 -6.68 -5.24
N ASN A 321 16.86 -7.21 -4.03
CA ASN A 321 17.01 -8.63 -3.70
C ASN A 321 16.26 -8.93 -2.38
N ASN A 322 16.44 -10.13 -1.81
CA ASN A 322 15.77 -10.56 -0.59
C ASN A 322 16.09 -9.67 0.64
N ASN A 323 17.26 -9.01 0.64
CA ASN A 323 17.78 -8.24 1.77
C ASN A 323 17.73 -6.73 1.53
N SER A 324 17.57 -6.27 0.29
CA SER A 324 17.74 -4.88 -0.11
C SER A 324 16.54 -4.38 -0.90
N LYS A 325 15.96 -3.25 -0.48
CA LYS A 325 14.90 -2.58 -1.23
C LYS A 325 15.08 -1.05 -1.19
N LEU A 326 14.81 -0.41 -2.31
CA LEU A 326 14.62 1.04 -2.37
C LEU A 326 13.15 1.36 -2.12
N PHE A 327 12.86 2.57 -1.65
CA PHE A 327 11.50 3.06 -1.53
C PHE A 327 11.39 4.53 -1.90
N VAL A 328 10.21 4.92 -2.36
CA VAL A 328 9.82 6.32 -2.55
C VAL A 328 8.56 6.60 -1.74
N ASN A 329 8.50 7.78 -1.13
CA ASN A 329 7.38 8.25 -0.32
C ASN A 329 6.77 9.49 -0.95
N PHE A 330 5.45 9.55 -0.96
CA PHE A 330 4.70 10.80 -1.07
C PHE A 330 3.91 10.99 0.21
N ASN A 331 4.14 12.08 0.93
CA ASN A 331 3.47 12.35 2.20
C ASN A 331 2.68 13.65 2.15
N TYR A 332 1.48 13.63 2.71
CA TYR A 332 0.78 14.81 3.17
C TYR A 332 1.15 15.07 4.63
N VAL A 333 1.62 16.27 4.96
CA VAL A 333 2.18 16.58 6.29
C VAL A 333 1.28 17.58 6.98
N ILE A 334 0.82 17.24 8.19
CA ILE A 334 0.13 18.17 9.08
C ILE A 334 1.10 18.56 10.18
N ASP A 335 1.22 19.85 10.47
CA ASP A 335 2.24 20.38 11.37
C ASP A 335 1.59 21.12 12.54
N PHE A 336 1.75 20.59 13.74
CA PHE A 336 1.14 21.09 14.97
C PHE A 336 2.19 21.84 15.81
N PRO A 337 2.23 23.18 15.76
CA PRO A 337 3.17 23.96 16.57
C PRO A 337 2.88 23.83 18.06
N LEU A 338 3.93 23.89 18.88
CA LEU A 338 3.90 23.79 20.34
C LEU A 338 4.53 25.04 20.96
N ASN A 339 3.70 25.99 21.41
CA ASN A 339 4.15 27.28 21.98
C ASN A 339 5.21 27.99 21.11
N SER A 340 5.02 27.91 19.80
CA SER A 340 5.97 28.43 18.81
C SER A 340 5.57 29.83 18.41
N SER A 341 6.53 30.74 18.34
CA SER A 341 6.27 32.12 17.97
C SER A 341 7.41 32.72 17.13
N ILE A 342 7.05 33.75 16.38
CA ILE A 342 7.98 34.64 15.71
C ILE A 342 7.88 36.02 16.37
N LYS A 343 9.03 36.61 16.70
CA LYS A 343 9.13 37.91 17.37
C LYS A 343 10.04 38.85 16.60
N ILE A 344 9.68 40.13 16.54
CA ILE A 344 10.54 41.19 16.01
C ILE A 344 10.78 42.22 17.12
N VAL A 345 12.04 42.36 17.51
CA VAL A 345 12.49 43.31 18.52
C VAL A 345 13.17 44.50 17.84
N SER A 346 12.85 45.70 18.29
CA SER A 346 13.54 46.93 17.88
C SER A 346 13.65 47.86 19.08
N ARG A 347 14.85 48.40 19.35
CA ARG A 347 15.13 49.25 20.53
C ARG A 347 14.70 48.59 21.85
N ASP A 348 15.05 47.31 22.00
CA ASP A 348 14.73 46.48 23.18
C ASP A 348 13.23 46.36 23.50
N ARG A 349 12.37 46.69 22.53
CA ARG A 349 10.92 46.51 22.62
C ARG A 349 10.46 45.50 21.60
N VAL A 350 9.62 44.58 22.02
CA VAL A 350 8.88 43.69 21.11
C VAL A 350 7.93 44.56 20.30
N THR A 351 8.23 44.70 19.02
CA THR A 351 7.40 45.43 18.06
C THR A 351 6.38 44.53 17.38
N PHE A 352 6.62 43.22 17.42
CA PHE A 352 5.76 42.20 16.83
C PHE A 352 5.99 40.86 17.52
N GLU A 353 4.91 40.14 17.81
CA GLU A 353 4.92 38.77 18.29
C GLU A 353 3.68 38.05 17.75
N GLN A 354 3.87 36.85 17.20
CA GLN A 354 2.78 36.06 16.65
C GLN A 354 3.06 34.57 16.87
N GLU A 355 2.03 33.84 17.27
CA GLU A 355 2.08 32.38 17.39
C GLU A 355 1.89 31.70 16.04
N PHE A 356 2.61 30.60 15.83
CA PHE A 356 2.40 29.74 14.66
C PHE A 356 1.10 28.96 14.79
N GLU A 357 0.38 28.83 13.69
CA GLU A 357 -0.82 28.00 13.61
C GLU A 357 -0.53 26.66 12.93
N THR A 358 -1.50 25.74 12.98
CA THR A 358 -1.43 24.48 12.23
C THR A 358 -1.31 24.75 10.74
N ARG A 359 -0.38 24.06 10.09
CA ARG A 359 -0.13 24.18 8.64
C ARG A 359 -0.06 22.83 7.97
N TYR A 360 -0.34 22.84 6.68
CA TYR A 360 -0.28 21.67 5.82
C TYR A 360 0.90 21.78 4.87
N ASN A 361 1.52 20.65 4.55
CA ASN A 361 2.55 20.56 3.53
C ASN A 361 2.43 19.25 2.75
N SER A 362 3.26 19.09 1.74
CA SER A 362 3.56 17.79 1.16
C SER A 362 5.06 17.57 1.09
N SER A 363 5.49 16.32 1.12
CA SER A 363 6.91 15.96 0.99
C SER A 363 7.10 14.74 0.10
N LEU A 364 8.28 14.68 -0.51
CA LEU A 364 8.73 13.56 -1.33
C LEU A 364 9.96 12.95 -0.68
N GLY A 365 9.95 11.63 -0.50
CA GLY A 365 11.06 10.89 0.08
C GLY A 365 11.62 9.86 -0.90
N ILE A 366 12.93 9.66 -0.86
CA ILE A 366 13.59 8.50 -1.46
C ILE A 366 14.50 7.86 -0.43
N GLY A 367 14.44 6.55 -0.30
CA GLY A 367 15.22 5.84 0.70
C GLY A 367 15.57 4.42 0.34
N TYR A 368 16.37 3.84 1.20
CA TYR A 368 16.89 2.48 1.10
C TYR A 368 16.62 1.76 2.42
N LYS A 369 16.19 0.50 2.35
CA LYS A 369 15.92 -0.36 3.51
C LYS A 369 16.66 -1.69 3.35
N TYR A 370 17.47 -2.02 4.35
CA TYR A 370 18.29 -3.22 4.44
C TYR A 370 17.76 -4.17 5.51
N LEU A 371 17.68 -5.46 5.16
CA LEU A 371 17.18 -6.57 5.96
C LEU A 371 15.78 -6.33 6.56
N ASN A 372 14.98 -5.46 5.93
CA ASN A 372 13.73 -4.93 6.49
C ASN A 372 13.86 -4.28 7.88
N LYS A 373 15.08 -4.01 8.37
CA LYS A 373 15.35 -3.44 9.70
C LYS A 373 15.89 -2.02 9.66
N TYR A 374 16.92 -1.78 8.85
CA TYR A 374 17.62 -0.50 8.83
C TYR A 374 17.20 0.31 7.61
N SER A 375 16.84 1.58 7.78
CA SER A 375 16.53 2.45 6.66
C SER A 375 17.25 3.79 6.72
N VAL A 376 17.48 4.36 5.54
CA VAL A 376 17.94 5.74 5.35
C VAL A 376 17.03 6.38 4.31
N GLU A 377 16.54 7.59 4.57
CA GLU A 377 15.68 8.36 3.68
C GLU A 377 16.20 9.78 3.52
N LEU A 378 16.30 10.23 2.27
CA LEU A 378 16.39 11.64 1.93
C LEU A 378 14.98 12.14 1.62
N ASN A 379 14.51 13.14 2.37
CA ASN A 379 13.18 13.69 2.25
C ASN A 379 13.22 15.18 1.92
N TYR A 380 12.46 15.59 0.91
CA TYR A 380 12.31 16.96 0.43
C TYR A 380 10.88 17.45 0.72
N GLY A 381 10.76 18.43 1.62
CA GLY A 381 9.52 19.14 1.89
C GLY A 381 9.27 20.18 0.81
N LEU A 382 8.06 20.19 0.24
CA LEU A 382 7.68 21.22 -0.71
C LEU A 382 7.63 22.59 -0.02
N SER A 383 7.83 23.63 -0.82
CA SER A 383 7.74 25.01 -0.37
C SER A 383 6.34 25.29 0.19
N ARG A 384 6.28 25.91 1.36
CA ARG A 384 5.02 26.34 1.99
C ARG A 384 5.13 27.71 2.65
N ASN A 385 3.99 28.38 2.77
CA ASN A 385 3.83 29.54 3.63
C ASN A 385 3.52 29.09 5.07
N ILE A 386 4.32 29.54 6.03
CA ILE A 386 4.18 29.23 7.46
C ILE A 386 3.65 30.41 8.28
N THR A 387 3.63 31.62 7.71
CA THR A 387 3.26 32.88 8.40
C THR A 387 1.75 33.10 8.48
N GLY A 388 0.95 32.48 7.59
CA GLY A 388 -0.52 32.47 7.67
C GLY A 388 -1.25 33.62 6.97
N PRO A 389 -2.60 33.61 6.94
CA PRO A 389 -3.41 34.59 6.21
C PRO A 389 -3.53 35.95 6.91
N HIS A 390 -3.29 36.01 8.23
CA HIS A 390 -3.35 37.23 9.03
C HIS A 390 -2.04 38.02 9.05
N PHE A 391 -1.06 37.57 8.27
CA PHE A 391 0.29 38.11 8.27
C PHE A 391 0.47 38.97 7.02
N ASP A 392 0.87 40.23 7.19
CA ASP A 392 1.39 41.10 6.12
C ASP A 392 2.75 40.60 5.60
N TYR A 393 3.08 39.31 5.74
CA TYR A 393 4.26 38.70 5.12
C TYR A 393 3.92 37.34 4.53
N ILE A 394 4.47 37.13 3.34
CA ILE A 394 4.50 35.85 2.66
C ILE A 394 5.82 35.16 3.04
N SER A 395 5.75 33.86 3.32
CA SER A 395 6.93 33.05 3.62
C SER A 395 7.13 31.93 2.61
N ASP A 396 8.40 31.63 2.32
CA ASP A 396 8.85 30.47 1.55
C ASP A 396 9.71 29.59 2.46
N TYR A 397 9.09 28.58 3.06
CA TYR A 397 9.75 27.59 3.90
C TYR A 397 10.05 26.33 3.10
N LYS A 398 11.34 25.97 3.01
CA LYS A 398 11.83 24.74 2.35
C LYS A 398 12.59 23.89 3.36
N SER A 399 12.49 22.56 3.21
CA SER A 399 13.13 21.59 4.09
C SER A 399 13.74 20.46 3.27
N ILE A 400 14.99 20.11 3.56
CA ILE A 400 15.60 18.84 3.14
C ILE A 400 16.08 18.09 4.37
N SER A 401 15.83 16.78 4.46
CA SER A 401 16.19 16.00 5.65
C SER A 401 16.75 14.63 5.29
N LEU A 402 17.67 14.17 6.13
CA LEU A 402 18.23 12.83 6.11
C LEU A 402 17.78 12.11 7.38
N THR A 403 17.05 11.01 7.23
CA THR A 403 16.43 10.28 8.35
C THR A 403 16.86 8.82 8.34
N PHE A 404 17.35 8.35 9.48
CA PHE A 404 17.68 6.96 9.76
C PHE A 404 16.51 6.29 10.47
N GLY A 405 16.21 5.04 10.11
CA GLY A 405 15.13 4.25 10.70
C GLY A 405 15.61 2.89 11.19
N TYR A 406 15.01 2.44 12.29
CA TYR A 406 15.17 1.10 12.83
C TYR A 406 13.79 0.47 13.07
N THR A 407 13.44 -0.55 12.28
CA THR A 407 12.19 -1.30 12.42
C THR A 407 12.32 -2.33 13.54
N ILE A 408 11.39 -2.25 14.49
CA ILE A 408 11.39 -3.01 15.75
C ILE A 408 10.73 -4.39 15.54
N PHE A 409 9.59 -4.41 14.85
CA PHE A 409 8.90 -5.61 14.40
C PHE A 409 8.12 -5.27 13.12
#